data_AF-A0A2E5IZ87-F1
#
_entry.id   AF-A0A2E5IZ87-F1
#
_cell.length_a   1.000
_cell.length_b   1.000
_cell.length_c   1.000
_cell.angle_alpha   90.00
_cell.angle_beta   90.00
_cell.angle_gamma   90.00
#
_symmetry.space_group_name_H-M   'P 1'
#
loop_
_entity.id
_entity.type
_entity.pdbx_description
1 polymer ?
#
loop_
_entity_poly.entity_id
_entity_poly.type
_entity_poly.pdbx_seq_one_letter_code
_entity_poly.pdbx_strand_id
1 'polypeptide(L)'
;MKRLIFPLLIVLLLIGGCSNDSDVKEQLADFETENATPKSVAQTSTPTPTSTAISRTQPTSTATPSIQPTSTVVPSTTNQPVTSPDKEIALEYFESNELELGIEHIDRHIKLYPRDTSAYVFRGLAHLRLEKFQAALDDFNIVLTLPAVSTDPVELHDEKRSVYLTIADLSWELGLLQDSFNNLGNYLQVNDGFKTLPASDYARISETQNTIGWLIDGINYLDAEMYGKAIERFTEFIDCTWSGKPPTEGSMPEGCTEHNHNMFITWQGENEHPIGYFYRGLAYKELGDLQKATSDFTKVRELDSDNSRGFLRKATDAGF
;
A
#
# COMPACT_ATOMS: atom_id res chain seq x y z
N MET A 1 -4.48 -19.58 2.95
CA MET A 1 -3.87 -18.57 2.07
C MET A 1 -4.95 -17.62 1.58
N LYS A 2 -5.25 -16.56 2.32
CA LYS A 2 -6.07 -15.42 1.87
C LYS A 2 -5.10 -14.25 1.82
N ARG A 3 -4.71 -13.80 0.62
CA ARG A 3 -3.63 -12.82 0.43
C ARG A 3 -4.16 -11.52 -0.18
N LEU A 4 -3.80 -10.43 0.53
CA LEU A 4 -3.43 -9.08 0.09
C LEU A 4 -4.29 -8.34 -0.92
N ILE A 5 -5.18 -7.44 -0.45
CA ILE A 5 -5.70 -6.31 -1.25
C ILE A 5 -6.03 -5.14 -0.31
N PHE A 6 -5.05 -4.33 0.13
CA PHE A 6 -5.27 -2.90 0.43
C PHE A 6 -3.92 -2.21 0.63
N PRO A 7 -3.38 -1.60 -0.45
CA PRO A 7 -3.76 -0.21 -0.74
C PRO A 7 -4.14 0.03 -2.21
N LEU A 8 -4.36 -1.04 -2.99
CA LEU A 8 -4.61 -0.94 -4.44
C LEU A 8 -5.79 0.00 -4.76
N LEU A 9 -6.84 0.01 -3.94
CA LEU A 9 -8.07 0.77 -4.19
C LEU A 9 -7.88 2.29 -4.07
N ILE A 10 -7.01 2.77 -3.19
CA ILE A 10 -6.79 4.21 -2.99
C ILE A 10 -5.89 4.78 -4.09
N VAL A 11 -4.91 4.00 -4.56
CA VAL A 11 -4.02 4.42 -5.65
C VAL A 11 -4.75 4.43 -7.00
N LEU A 12 -5.66 3.49 -7.25
CA LEU A 12 -6.47 3.43 -8.47
C LEU A 12 -7.43 4.63 -8.62
N LEU A 13 -7.93 5.19 -7.53
CA LEU A 13 -8.84 6.36 -7.55
C LEU A 13 -8.15 7.66 -8.03
N LEU A 14 -6.83 7.78 -7.90
CA LEU A 14 -6.11 9.01 -8.22
C LEU A 14 -5.60 9.11 -9.67
N ILE A 15 -5.74 8.05 -10.48
CA ILE A 15 -5.28 8.04 -11.89
C ILE A 15 -6.46 7.98 -12.88
N GLY A 16 -7.70 8.04 -12.39
CA GLY A 16 -8.94 7.94 -13.15
C GLY A 16 -9.47 9.26 -13.69
N GLY A 17 -8.65 10.03 -14.40
CA GLY A 17 -9.15 11.12 -15.25
C GLY A 17 -9.71 10.57 -16.56
N CYS A 18 -10.85 9.85 -16.52
CA CYS A 18 -11.81 9.65 -17.62
C CYS A 18 -12.77 8.48 -17.32
N SER A 19 -13.92 8.76 -16.68
CA SER A 19 -15.27 8.29 -17.07
C SER A 19 -16.27 8.58 -15.95
N ASN A 20 -17.51 8.92 -16.32
CA ASN A 20 -18.56 9.49 -15.47
C ASN A 20 -18.74 8.87 -14.06
N ASP A 21 -18.89 9.78 -13.10
CA ASP A 21 -19.03 9.63 -11.64
C ASP A 21 -20.38 9.02 -11.17
N SER A 22 -20.95 8.09 -11.93
CA SER A 22 -22.18 7.36 -11.56
C SER A 22 -21.99 5.85 -11.39
N ASP A 23 -21.07 5.21 -12.13
CA ASP A 23 -20.98 3.74 -12.15
C ASP A 23 -20.09 3.17 -11.02
N VAL A 24 -19.17 3.97 -10.47
CA VAL A 24 -18.30 3.54 -9.34
C VAL A 24 -19.09 3.42 -8.03
N LYS A 25 -20.14 4.23 -7.85
CA LYS A 25 -21.01 4.15 -6.67
C LYS A 25 -21.93 2.93 -6.70
N GLU A 26 -22.25 2.41 -7.88
CA GLU A 26 -23.14 1.25 -8.05
C GLU A 26 -22.37 -0.08 -7.85
N GLN A 27 -21.09 -0.15 -8.22
CA GLN A 27 -20.24 -1.33 -7.96
C GLN A 27 -19.89 -1.56 -6.47
N LEU A 28 -20.10 -0.55 -5.60
CA LEU A 28 -19.90 -0.66 -4.15
C LEU A 28 -21.12 -1.24 -3.42
N ALA A 29 -22.29 -1.33 -4.06
CA ALA A 29 -23.51 -1.84 -3.44
C ALA A 29 -23.71 -3.36 -3.63
N ASP A 30 -23.08 -3.96 -4.64
CA ASP A 30 -23.32 -5.37 -5.03
C ASP A 30 -22.47 -6.41 -4.28
N PHE A 31 -21.60 -6.00 -3.35
CA PHE A 31 -20.82 -6.93 -2.52
C PHE A 31 -21.58 -7.45 -1.29
N GLU A 32 -22.78 -6.95 -1.02
CA GLU A 32 -23.68 -7.51 -0.02
C GLU A 32 -24.89 -8.16 -0.72
N THR A 33 -25.01 -9.47 -0.55
CA THR A 33 -26.14 -10.36 -0.90
C THR A 33 -26.14 -10.99 -2.31
N GLU A 34 -25.72 -12.26 -2.38
CA GLU A 34 -26.12 -13.14 -3.48
C GLU A 34 -26.96 -14.30 -2.91
N ASN A 35 -28.27 -14.27 -3.19
CA ASN A 35 -29.16 -15.41 -3.04
C ASN A 35 -30.15 -15.44 -4.22
N ALA A 36 -29.99 -16.46 -5.07
CA ALA A 36 -30.95 -17.10 -5.98
C ALA A 36 -31.79 -16.26 -7.01
N THR A 37 -31.41 -16.44 -8.29
CA THR A 37 -32.17 -16.58 -9.59
C THR A 37 -33.73 -16.60 -9.64
N PRO A 38 -34.43 -16.51 -10.82
CA PRO A 38 -34.03 -16.16 -12.21
C PRO A 38 -35.00 -15.26 -13.06
N LYS A 39 -34.46 -14.70 -14.17
CA LYS A 39 -35.00 -14.43 -15.54
C LYS A 39 -36.42 -13.84 -15.77
N SER A 40 -36.50 -12.81 -16.65
CA SER A 40 -37.34 -12.75 -17.90
C SER A 40 -37.20 -11.40 -18.64
N VAL A 41 -36.66 -11.37 -19.88
CA VAL A 41 -37.31 -11.13 -21.21
C VAL A 41 -37.63 -9.66 -21.61
N ALA A 42 -36.90 -9.22 -22.65
CA ALA A 42 -37.21 -8.40 -23.84
C ALA A 42 -38.15 -7.17 -23.77
N GLN A 43 -37.76 -6.08 -24.46
CA GLN A 43 -38.47 -5.61 -25.67
C GLN A 43 -37.73 -4.50 -26.45
N THR A 44 -37.87 -4.61 -27.77
CA THR A 44 -37.51 -3.74 -28.89
C THR A 44 -38.48 -2.56 -29.09
N SER A 45 -38.02 -1.41 -29.60
CA SER A 45 -38.69 -0.69 -30.72
C SER A 45 -37.90 0.53 -31.26
N THR A 46 -37.91 0.62 -32.59
CA THR A 46 -37.47 1.64 -33.57
C THR A 46 -38.59 2.67 -33.89
N PRO A 47 -38.50 3.63 -34.85
CA PRO A 47 -37.43 4.59 -35.27
C PRO A 47 -37.95 6.03 -35.69
N THR A 48 -37.01 6.93 -36.08
CA THR A 48 -36.97 8.14 -37.01
C THR A 48 -38.14 9.16 -37.15
N PRO A 49 -37.94 10.44 -37.60
CA PRO A 49 -37.40 10.87 -38.93
C PRO A 49 -36.37 12.05 -38.89
N THR A 50 -35.32 12.04 -39.72
CA THR A 50 -35.13 12.70 -41.05
C THR A 50 -35.19 14.22 -41.09
N SER A 51 -34.07 14.86 -41.44
CA SER A 51 -34.05 16.04 -42.32
C SER A 51 -32.74 16.13 -43.11
N THR A 52 -32.89 16.43 -44.39
CA THR A 52 -31.90 16.38 -45.48
C THR A 52 -31.43 17.79 -45.81
N ALA A 53 -30.13 18.01 -46.05
CA ALA A 53 -29.65 19.14 -46.85
C ALA A 53 -28.38 18.75 -47.63
N ILE A 54 -28.34 19.17 -48.89
CA ILE A 54 -27.47 18.71 -49.98
C ILE A 54 -26.48 19.81 -50.38
N SER A 55 -25.36 19.39 -51.00
CA SER A 55 -24.36 20.12 -51.81
C SER A 55 -23.13 20.62 -51.04
N ARG A 56 -21.89 20.54 -51.54
CA ARG A 56 -21.39 20.52 -52.93
C ARG A 56 -19.99 19.87 -52.99
N THR A 57 -19.71 19.13 -54.05
CA THR A 57 -18.44 18.49 -54.41
C THR A 57 -17.46 19.44 -55.11
N GLN A 58 -16.14 19.27 -54.88
CA GLN A 58 -15.06 19.42 -55.88
C GLN A 58 -13.71 18.85 -55.34
N PRO A 59 -12.66 18.61 -56.15
CA PRO A 59 -12.01 17.31 -56.23
C PRO A 59 -10.57 17.26 -55.70
N THR A 60 -10.19 16.02 -55.40
CA THR A 60 -8.86 15.40 -55.33
C THR A 60 -7.62 16.17 -55.83
N SER A 61 -6.64 16.30 -54.94
CA SER A 61 -5.20 16.30 -55.31
C SER A 61 -4.53 15.04 -54.77
N THR A 62 -4.07 14.20 -55.68
CA THR A 62 -3.29 12.99 -55.42
C THR A 62 -1.88 13.39 -54.97
N ALA A 63 -1.55 13.16 -53.69
CA ALA A 63 -0.19 13.28 -53.18
C ALA A 63 0.30 11.89 -52.74
N THR A 64 1.34 11.42 -53.43
CA THR A 64 2.10 10.20 -53.16
C THR A 64 2.63 10.21 -51.71
N PRO A 65 2.40 9.16 -50.90
CA PRO A 65 2.99 9.12 -49.56
C PRO A 65 4.48 8.80 -49.66
N SER A 66 5.30 9.81 -49.40
CA SER A 66 6.73 9.66 -49.11
C SER A 66 6.88 9.00 -47.73
N ILE A 67 7.52 7.85 -47.67
CA ILE A 67 7.90 7.19 -46.41
C ILE A 67 8.98 8.06 -45.78
N GLN A 68 8.64 8.74 -44.70
CA GLN A 68 9.60 9.48 -43.87
C GLN A 68 9.81 8.67 -42.57
N PRO A 69 11.00 8.10 -42.33
CA PRO A 69 11.28 7.45 -41.07
C PRO A 69 11.78 8.52 -40.09
N THR A 70 10.91 9.02 -39.22
CA THR A 70 11.36 9.82 -38.07
C THR A 70 10.34 9.73 -36.94
N SER A 71 10.45 8.68 -36.11
CA SER A 71 10.09 8.80 -34.70
C SER A 71 11.32 9.37 -33.98
N THR A 72 11.49 10.69 -34.04
CA THR A 72 12.34 11.38 -33.07
C THR A 72 11.55 11.50 -31.79
N VAL A 73 11.74 10.53 -30.89
CA VAL A 73 11.29 10.61 -29.50
C VAL A 73 12.03 11.77 -28.86
N VAL A 74 11.39 12.93 -28.78
CA VAL A 74 11.82 13.99 -27.87
C VAL A 74 11.52 13.48 -26.47
N PRO A 75 12.48 13.40 -25.54
CA PRO A 75 12.19 13.05 -24.16
C PRO A 75 11.15 14.02 -23.63
N SER A 76 9.96 13.51 -23.30
CA SER A 76 8.87 14.33 -22.76
C SER A 76 9.38 15.08 -21.53
N THR A 77 9.40 16.41 -21.61
CA THR A 77 9.82 17.30 -20.52
C THR A 77 8.76 17.42 -19.41
N THR A 78 7.66 16.67 -19.52
CA THR A 78 6.47 16.78 -18.70
C THR A 78 6.31 15.53 -17.85
N ASN A 79 6.06 15.67 -16.55
CA ASN A 79 5.77 14.53 -15.65
C ASN A 79 4.29 14.10 -15.72
N GLN A 80 3.61 14.46 -16.81
CA GLN A 80 2.23 14.09 -17.05
C GLN A 80 2.16 12.63 -17.53
N PRO A 81 1.08 11.90 -17.23
CA PRO A 81 0.84 10.57 -17.78
C PRO A 81 0.97 10.59 -19.29
N VAL A 82 1.88 9.79 -19.83
CA VAL A 82 2.07 9.66 -21.27
C VAL A 82 1.42 8.38 -21.71
N THR A 83 0.48 8.48 -22.65
CA THR A 83 -0.07 7.30 -23.32
C THR A 83 0.95 6.76 -24.32
N SER A 84 1.15 5.45 -24.32
CA SER A 84 1.97 4.76 -25.32
C SER A 84 1.48 3.32 -25.50
N PRO A 85 1.73 2.68 -26.66
CA PRO A 85 1.34 1.30 -26.89
C PRO A 85 1.86 0.33 -25.81
N ASP A 86 3.12 0.50 -25.38
CA ASP A 86 3.69 -0.32 -24.32
C ASP A 86 2.93 -0.15 -22.99
N LYS A 87 2.57 1.08 -22.63
CA LYS A 87 1.82 1.33 -21.40
C LYS A 87 0.39 0.76 -21.46
N GLU A 88 -0.30 0.91 -22.60
CA GLU A 88 -1.64 0.34 -22.78
C GLU A 88 -1.62 -1.19 -22.67
N ILE A 89 -0.68 -1.85 -23.35
CA ILE A 89 -0.51 -3.30 -23.26
C ILE A 89 -0.16 -3.73 -21.83
N ALA A 90 0.67 -2.97 -21.13
CA ALA A 90 0.98 -3.27 -19.74
C ALA A 90 -0.27 -3.25 -18.84
N LEU A 91 -1.15 -2.28 -19.02
CA LEU A 91 -2.39 -2.18 -18.24
C LEU A 91 -3.32 -3.38 -18.52
N GLU A 92 -3.44 -3.81 -19.77
CA GLU A 92 -4.20 -5.03 -20.14
C GLU A 92 -3.63 -6.28 -19.46
N TYR A 93 -2.30 -6.43 -19.41
CA TYR A 93 -1.64 -7.51 -18.70
C TYR A 93 -1.87 -7.42 -17.17
N PHE A 94 -1.82 -6.23 -16.58
CA PHE A 94 -2.10 -6.06 -15.16
C PHE A 94 -3.54 -6.40 -14.79
N GLU A 95 -4.51 -6.01 -15.62
CA GLU A 95 -5.93 -6.40 -15.50
C GLU A 95 -6.12 -7.92 -15.60
N SER A 96 -5.37 -8.56 -16.50
CA SER A 96 -5.36 -10.02 -16.67
C SER A 96 -4.52 -10.75 -15.61
N ASN A 97 -3.98 -10.03 -14.62
CA ASN A 97 -3.10 -10.56 -13.57
C ASN A 97 -1.79 -11.19 -14.08
N GLU A 98 -1.37 -10.87 -15.30
CA GLU A 98 -0.11 -11.30 -15.93
C GLU A 98 1.00 -10.28 -15.62
N LEU A 99 1.32 -10.16 -14.33
CA LEU A 99 2.10 -9.05 -13.77
C LEU A 99 3.51 -8.93 -14.36
N GLU A 100 4.25 -10.03 -14.54
CA GLU A 100 5.59 -10.01 -15.13
C GLU A 100 5.61 -9.47 -16.56
N LEU A 101 4.63 -9.84 -17.40
CA LEU A 101 4.54 -9.36 -18.77
C LEU A 101 4.19 -7.88 -18.81
N GLY A 102 3.27 -7.44 -17.95
CA GLY A 102 2.96 -6.03 -17.81
C GLY A 102 4.18 -5.20 -17.37
N ILE A 103 4.99 -5.71 -16.44
CA ILE A 103 6.24 -5.06 -16.01
C ILE A 103 7.22 -4.91 -17.18
N GLU A 104 7.38 -5.90 -18.05
CA GLU A 104 8.28 -5.82 -19.22
C GLU A 104 7.89 -4.68 -20.17
N HIS A 105 6.58 -4.52 -20.40
CA HIS A 105 6.05 -3.42 -21.20
C HIS A 105 6.20 -2.06 -20.49
N ILE A 106 5.95 -1.96 -19.19
CA ILE A 106 6.22 -0.73 -18.43
C ILE A 106 7.71 -0.36 -18.46
N ASP A 107 8.62 -1.33 -18.38
CA ASP A 107 10.07 -1.08 -18.47
C ASP A 107 10.45 -0.46 -19.82
N ARG A 108 9.83 -0.90 -20.92
CA ARG A 108 9.99 -0.27 -22.25
C ARG A 108 9.45 1.15 -22.26
N HIS A 109 8.28 1.37 -21.66
CA HIS A 109 7.69 2.70 -21.54
C HIS A 109 8.59 3.66 -20.75
N ILE A 110 9.06 3.26 -19.57
CA ILE A 110 9.92 4.07 -18.69
C ILE A 110 11.22 4.47 -19.39
N LYS A 111 11.81 3.60 -20.23
CA LYS A 111 13.01 3.95 -21.01
C LYS A 111 12.80 5.15 -21.94
N LEU A 112 11.58 5.32 -22.45
CA LEU A 112 11.23 6.44 -23.35
C LEU A 112 10.69 7.64 -22.57
N TYR A 113 9.98 7.40 -21.48
CA TYR A 113 9.28 8.41 -20.68
C TYR A 113 9.68 8.29 -19.19
N PRO A 114 10.96 8.53 -18.83
CA PRO A 114 11.46 8.30 -17.48
C PRO A 114 10.89 9.23 -16.41
N ARG A 115 10.11 10.24 -16.81
CA ARG A 115 9.43 11.19 -15.92
C ARG A 115 7.93 10.92 -15.79
N ASP A 116 7.39 9.89 -16.44
CA ASP A 116 5.99 9.51 -16.23
C ASP A 116 5.86 8.82 -14.86
N THR A 117 5.46 9.60 -13.86
CA THR A 117 5.27 9.14 -12.48
C THR A 117 4.31 7.96 -12.40
N SER A 118 3.26 7.93 -13.22
CA SER A 118 2.26 6.85 -13.19
C SER A 118 2.84 5.50 -13.61
N ALA A 119 3.87 5.48 -14.46
CA ALA A 119 4.53 4.24 -14.86
C ALA A 119 5.24 3.56 -13.68
N TYR A 120 5.90 4.34 -12.81
CA TYR A 120 6.51 3.83 -11.59
C TYR A 120 5.46 3.39 -10.57
N VAL A 121 4.33 4.11 -10.47
CA VAL A 121 3.20 3.66 -9.63
C VAL A 121 2.69 2.31 -10.09
N PHE A 122 2.41 2.12 -11.39
CA PHE A 122 1.92 0.85 -11.92
C PHE A 122 2.93 -0.29 -11.73
N ARG A 123 4.23 -0.06 -11.99
CA ARG A 123 5.26 -1.07 -11.78
C ARG A 123 5.43 -1.43 -10.30
N GLY A 124 5.40 -0.43 -9.42
CA GLY A 124 5.47 -0.63 -7.97
C GLY A 124 4.29 -1.44 -7.44
N LEU A 125 3.07 -1.16 -7.91
CA LEU A 125 1.88 -1.97 -7.58
C LEU A 125 2.00 -3.41 -8.12
N ALA A 126 2.50 -3.60 -9.33
CA ALA A 126 2.74 -4.94 -9.89
C ALA A 126 3.80 -5.71 -9.07
N HIS A 127 4.88 -5.05 -8.66
CA HIS A 127 5.88 -5.62 -7.76
C HIS A 127 5.31 -5.98 -6.39
N LEU A 128 4.46 -5.11 -5.81
CA LEU A 128 3.77 -5.38 -4.55
C LEU A 128 2.89 -6.64 -4.66
N ARG A 129 2.10 -6.78 -5.74
CA ARG A 129 1.25 -7.96 -5.97
C ARG A 129 2.06 -9.24 -6.20
N LEU A 130 3.32 -9.11 -6.64
CA LEU A 130 4.29 -10.21 -6.75
C LEU A 130 5.10 -10.44 -5.47
N GLU A 131 4.79 -9.72 -4.37
CA GLU A 131 5.54 -9.77 -3.10
C GLU A 131 7.03 -9.41 -3.25
N LYS A 132 7.36 -8.64 -4.30
CA LYS A 132 8.70 -8.08 -4.54
C LYS A 132 8.81 -6.75 -3.81
N PHE A 133 8.71 -6.78 -2.48
CA PHE A 133 8.60 -5.58 -1.64
C PHE A 133 9.73 -4.56 -1.84
N GLN A 134 10.99 -5.03 -1.98
CA GLN A 134 12.10 -4.12 -2.25
C GLN A 134 11.95 -3.39 -3.60
N ALA A 135 11.58 -4.12 -4.67
CA ALA A 135 11.39 -3.51 -5.99
C ALA A 135 10.21 -2.53 -6.00
N ALA A 136 9.13 -2.86 -5.28
CA ALA A 136 8.01 -1.94 -5.09
C ALA A 136 8.44 -0.68 -4.33
N LEU A 137 9.22 -0.84 -3.25
CA LEU A 137 9.74 0.27 -2.45
C LEU A 137 10.63 1.20 -3.29
N ASP A 138 11.50 0.63 -4.12
CA ASP A 138 12.36 1.39 -5.03
C ASP A 138 11.51 2.25 -6.00
N ASP A 139 10.44 1.69 -6.56
CA ASP A 139 9.52 2.41 -7.46
C ASP A 139 8.75 3.54 -6.76
N PHE A 140 8.20 3.29 -5.57
CA PHE A 140 7.49 4.34 -4.82
C PHE A 140 8.41 5.45 -4.33
N ASN A 141 9.66 5.13 -4.01
CA ASN A 141 10.66 6.17 -3.72
C ASN A 141 10.92 7.07 -4.92
N ILE A 142 10.96 6.52 -6.15
CA ILE A 142 11.10 7.33 -7.36
C ILE A 142 9.93 8.32 -7.50
N VAL A 143 8.70 7.90 -7.20
CA VAL A 143 7.51 8.77 -7.25
C VAL A 143 7.69 10.05 -6.41
N LEU A 144 8.28 9.96 -5.23
CA LEU A 144 8.56 11.13 -4.37
C LEU A 144 9.66 12.05 -4.93
N THR A 145 10.53 11.55 -5.80
CA THR A 145 11.61 12.34 -6.43
C THR A 145 11.16 13.06 -7.70
N LEU A 146 10.12 12.56 -8.35
CA LEU A 146 9.56 13.15 -9.56
C LEU A 146 8.60 14.29 -9.21
N PRO A 147 8.51 15.35 -10.05
CA PRO A 147 7.53 16.37 -9.79
C PRO A 147 6.13 15.83 -10.08
N ALA A 148 5.18 16.23 -9.25
CA ALA A 148 3.85 15.65 -9.23
C ALA A 148 3.06 15.81 -10.52
N VAL A 149 2.07 14.93 -10.68
CA VAL A 149 1.14 14.94 -11.82
C VAL A 149 0.18 16.12 -11.71
N SER A 150 -0.40 16.33 -10.52
CA SER A 150 -1.33 17.43 -10.28
C SER A 150 -0.63 18.68 -9.77
N THR A 151 -1.10 19.84 -10.25
CA THR A 151 -0.78 21.15 -9.66
C THR A 151 -1.82 21.60 -8.65
N ASP A 152 -2.95 20.88 -8.55
CA ASP A 152 -3.94 21.14 -7.52
C ASP A 152 -3.35 20.77 -6.14
N PRO A 153 -3.33 21.69 -5.16
CA PRO A 153 -2.73 21.41 -3.87
C PRO A 153 -3.36 20.24 -3.12
N VAL A 154 -4.68 20.03 -3.24
CA VAL A 154 -5.37 18.95 -2.52
C VAL A 154 -4.97 17.60 -3.11
N GLU A 155 -5.08 17.45 -4.44
CA GLU A 155 -4.68 16.23 -5.14
C GLU A 155 -3.19 15.91 -4.93
N LEU A 156 -2.33 16.93 -4.95
CA LEU A 156 -0.90 16.79 -4.67
C LEU A 156 -0.64 16.25 -3.26
N HIS A 157 -1.37 16.76 -2.27
CA HIS A 157 -1.24 16.30 -0.89
C HIS A 157 -1.72 14.85 -0.75
N ASP A 158 -2.82 14.50 -1.41
CA ASP A 158 -3.37 13.14 -1.37
C ASP A 158 -2.45 12.13 -2.06
N GLU A 159 -1.87 12.49 -3.21
CA GLU A 159 -0.84 11.70 -3.89
C GLU A 159 0.34 11.42 -2.95
N LYS A 160 0.90 12.47 -2.33
CA LYS A 160 2.03 12.32 -1.39
C LYS A 160 1.67 11.48 -0.17
N ARG A 161 0.49 11.70 0.43
CA ARG A 161 0.01 10.90 1.57
C ARG A 161 -0.07 9.42 1.20
N SER A 162 -0.70 9.10 0.07
CA SER A 162 -0.82 7.72 -0.40
C SER A 162 0.55 7.06 -0.58
N VAL A 163 1.51 7.77 -1.17
CA VAL A 163 2.87 7.26 -1.40
C VAL A 163 3.63 7.08 -0.08
N TYR A 164 3.58 8.05 0.85
CA TYR A 164 4.22 7.89 2.17
C TYR A 164 3.64 6.71 2.95
N LEU A 165 2.32 6.52 2.93
CA LEU A 165 1.70 5.38 3.60
C LEU A 165 2.14 4.05 2.99
N THR A 166 2.25 3.99 1.67
CA THR A 166 2.70 2.78 0.96
C THR A 166 4.17 2.48 1.25
N ILE A 167 5.04 3.50 1.28
CA ILE A 167 6.44 3.34 1.67
C ILE A 167 6.55 2.88 3.11
N ALA A 168 5.71 3.40 4.01
CA ALA A 168 5.71 3.00 5.41
C ALA A 168 5.37 1.51 5.59
N ASP A 169 4.35 1.04 4.88
CA ASP A 169 3.92 -0.37 4.87
C ASP A 169 5.02 -1.28 4.28
N LEU A 170 5.56 -0.94 3.10
CA LEU A 170 6.67 -1.68 2.49
C LEU A 170 7.92 -1.73 3.38
N SER A 171 8.24 -0.61 4.04
CA SER A 171 9.36 -0.53 4.99
C SER A 171 9.11 -1.42 6.20
N TRP A 172 7.89 -1.48 6.70
CA TRP A 172 7.51 -2.39 7.79
C TRP A 172 7.70 -3.86 7.39
N GLU A 173 7.20 -4.27 6.22
CA GLU A 173 7.34 -5.64 5.70
C GLU A 173 8.81 -6.04 5.48
N LEU A 174 9.67 -5.08 5.13
CA LEU A 174 11.11 -5.28 4.99
C LEU A 174 11.89 -5.21 6.31
N GLY A 175 11.23 -4.89 7.44
CA GLY A 175 11.86 -4.71 8.75
C GLY A 175 12.64 -3.39 8.89
N LEU A 176 12.45 -2.44 7.97
CA LEU A 176 13.03 -1.09 8.00
C LEU A 176 12.19 -0.17 8.91
N LEU A 177 12.19 -0.48 10.22
CA LEU A 177 11.29 0.15 11.19
C LEU A 177 11.42 1.68 11.25
N GLN A 178 12.65 2.20 11.18
CA GLN A 178 12.88 3.65 11.22
C GLN A 178 12.31 4.35 9.98
N ASP A 179 12.46 3.75 8.80
CA ASP A 179 11.89 4.30 7.57
C ASP A 179 10.37 4.25 7.59
N SER A 180 9.80 3.16 8.11
CA SER A 180 8.36 3.04 8.34
C SER A 180 7.83 4.15 9.26
N PHE A 181 8.48 4.33 10.41
CA PHE A 181 8.15 5.38 11.38
C PHE A 181 8.22 6.78 10.77
N ASN A 182 9.30 7.08 10.04
CA ASN A 182 9.51 8.39 9.42
C ASN A 182 8.44 8.70 8.37
N ASN A 183 8.06 7.71 7.57
CA ASN A 183 7.06 7.89 6.52
C ASN A 183 5.62 8.02 7.07
N LEU A 184 5.28 7.36 8.19
CA LEU A 184 4.04 7.68 8.92
C LEU A 184 4.05 9.11 9.45
N GLY A 185 5.19 9.59 9.93
CA GLY A 185 5.36 10.99 10.33
C GLY A 185 5.17 11.96 9.16
N ASN A 186 5.74 11.64 8.00
CA ASN A 186 5.57 12.42 6.78
C ASN A 186 4.11 12.44 6.33
N TYR A 187 3.40 11.31 6.41
CA TYR A 187 1.97 11.20 6.12
C TYR A 187 1.14 12.19 6.96
N LEU A 188 1.37 12.24 8.27
CA LEU A 188 0.67 13.15 9.19
C LEU A 188 1.01 14.63 8.94
N GLN A 189 2.21 14.92 8.45
CA GLN A 189 2.71 16.27 8.22
C GLN A 189 2.35 16.85 6.86
N VAL A 190 1.76 16.07 5.94
CA VAL A 190 1.29 16.61 4.65
C VAL A 190 0.16 17.63 4.91
N ASN A 191 0.55 18.92 4.89
CA ASN A 191 -0.29 20.12 5.04
C ASN A 191 -1.06 20.26 6.37
N ASP A 192 -0.35 20.60 7.47
CA ASP A 192 -0.95 20.76 8.81
C ASP A 192 -2.03 19.69 9.07
N GLY A 193 -1.69 18.42 8.78
CA GLY A 193 -2.62 17.32 8.44
C GLY A 193 -3.74 17.04 9.44
N PHE A 194 -3.65 17.61 10.65
CA PHE A 194 -4.71 17.66 11.65
C PHE A 194 -6.04 18.27 11.18
N LYS A 195 -6.04 19.19 10.20
CA LYS A 195 -7.28 19.90 9.81
C LYS A 195 -8.13 19.16 8.78
N THR A 196 -7.56 18.22 8.04
CA THR A 196 -8.24 17.57 6.90
C THR A 196 -8.40 16.06 7.02
N LEU A 197 -7.62 15.40 7.88
CA LEU A 197 -7.79 13.96 8.14
C LEU A 197 -8.98 13.72 9.10
N PRO A 198 -9.81 12.70 8.87
CA PRO A 198 -10.74 12.23 9.87
C PRO A 198 -10.02 11.92 11.18
N ALA A 199 -10.62 12.29 12.31
CA ALA A 199 -10.00 12.07 13.63
C ALA A 199 -9.69 10.58 13.90
N SER A 200 -10.49 9.68 13.32
CA SER A 200 -10.22 8.25 13.33
C SER A 200 -8.89 7.95 12.66
N ASP A 201 -8.69 8.34 11.40
CA ASP A 201 -7.49 8.00 10.63
C ASP A 201 -6.22 8.57 11.25
N TYR A 202 -6.30 9.79 11.79
CA TYR A 202 -5.21 10.38 12.57
C TYR A 202 -4.85 9.49 13.78
N ALA A 203 -5.84 9.08 14.56
CA ALA A 203 -5.62 8.22 15.73
C ALA A 203 -4.99 6.88 15.32
N ARG A 204 -5.46 6.25 14.23
CA ARG A 204 -4.91 4.98 13.73
C ARG A 204 -3.44 5.11 13.35
N ILE A 205 -3.08 6.18 12.61
CA ILE A 205 -1.70 6.41 12.16
C ILE A 205 -0.80 6.76 13.34
N SER A 206 -1.26 7.62 14.24
CA SER A 206 -0.51 8.00 15.44
C SER A 206 -0.24 6.79 16.35
N GLU A 207 -1.22 5.92 16.54
CA GLU A 207 -1.05 4.68 17.32
C GLU A 207 -0.08 3.70 16.64
N THR A 208 -0.19 3.56 15.32
CA THR A 208 0.76 2.75 14.52
C THR A 208 2.19 3.28 14.65
N GLN A 209 2.35 4.61 14.61
CA GLN A 209 3.65 5.24 14.77
C GLN A 209 4.22 5.04 16.18
N ASN A 210 3.41 5.18 17.24
CA ASN A 210 3.81 4.96 18.62
C ASN A 210 4.29 3.52 18.86
N THR A 211 3.53 2.55 18.36
CA THR A 211 3.88 1.12 18.50
C THR A 211 5.17 0.76 17.77
N ILE A 212 5.40 1.28 16.55
CA ILE A 212 6.70 1.13 15.86
C ILE A 212 7.82 1.81 16.67
N GLY A 213 7.55 2.98 17.25
CA GLY A 213 8.49 3.70 18.11
C GLY A 213 8.97 2.85 19.29
N TRP A 214 8.06 2.17 20.00
CA TRP A 214 8.45 1.27 21.09
C TRP A 214 9.27 0.07 20.63
N LEU A 215 9.01 -0.48 19.43
CA LEU A 215 9.88 -1.53 18.88
C LEU A 215 11.29 -1.01 18.61
N ILE A 216 11.41 0.18 18.00
CA ILE A 216 12.70 0.82 17.73
C ILE A 216 13.46 1.06 19.03
N ASP A 217 12.81 1.70 20.02
CA ASP A 217 13.42 1.97 21.32
C ASP A 217 13.81 0.68 22.04
N GLY A 218 12.95 -0.34 22.02
CA GLY A 218 13.21 -1.64 22.62
C GLY A 218 14.43 -2.33 22.00
N ILE A 219 14.54 -2.33 20.67
CA ILE A 219 15.69 -2.90 19.95
C ILE A 219 16.96 -2.10 20.27
N ASN A 220 16.90 -0.78 20.24
CA ASN A 220 18.04 0.08 20.61
C ASN A 220 18.52 -0.18 22.04
N TYR A 221 17.59 -0.35 23.00
CA TYR A 221 17.94 -0.69 24.37
C TYR A 221 18.50 -2.12 24.50
N LEU A 222 17.99 -3.08 23.72
CA LEU A 222 18.49 -4.45 23.68
C LEU A 222 19.94 -4.48 23.18
N ASP A 223 20.22 -3.78 22.09
CA ASP A 223 21.57 -3.64 21.52
C ASP A 223 22.54 -2.92 22.46
N ALA A 224 22.02 -2.00 23.28
CA ALA A 224 22.77 -1.30 24.33
C ALA A 224 22.89 -2.11 25.64
N GLU A 225 22.48 -3.38 25.66
CA GLU A 225 22.48 -4.27 26.83
C GLU A 225 21.63 -3.74 28.02
N MET A 226 20.71 -2.80 27.75
CA MET A 226 19.80 -2.21 28.72
C MET A 226 18.50 -3.05 28.81
N TYR A 227 18.63 -4.34 29.13
CA TYR A 227 17.55 -5.32 29.00
C TYR A 227 16.26 -4.94 29.73
N GLY A 228 16.35 -4.35 30.92
CA GLY A 228 15.17 -3.90 31.67
C GLY A 228 14.35 -2.84 30.92
N LYS A 229 15.01 -1.87 30.26
CA LYS A 229 14.35 -0.86 29.44
C LYS A 229 13.80 -1.46 28.15
N ALA A 230 14.54 -2.38 27.53
CA ALA A 230 14.08 -3.09 26.35
C ALA A 230 12.77 -3.85 26.65
N ILE A 231 12.73 -4.59 27.76
CA ILE A 231 11.54 -5.32 28.22
C ILE A 231 10.34 -4.39 28.42
N GLU A 232 10.56 -3.22 29.01
CA GLU A 232 9.51 -2.21 29.21
C GLU A 232 8.89 -1.76 27.88
N ARG A 233 9.73 -1.36 26.92
CA ARG A 233 9.26 -0.90 25.59
C ARG A 233 8.54 -2.01 24.81
N PHE A 234 9.07 -3.24 24.82
CA PHE A 234 8.39 -4.37 24.19
C PHE A 234 7.08 -4.72 24.88
N THR A 235 6.97 -4.48 26.19
CA THR A 235 5.70 -4.66 26.93
C THR A 235 4.67 -3.62 26.52
N GLU A 236 5.05 -2.34 26.40
CA GLU A 236 4.13 -1.31 25.88
C GLU A 236 3.63 -1.65 24.46
N PHE A 237 4.53 -2.13 23.59
CA PHE A 237 4.15 -2.62 22.27
C PHE A 237 3.11 -3.76 22.33
N ILE A 238 3.36 -4.78 23.16
CA ILE A 238 2.45 -5.93 23.32
C ILE A 238 1.10 -5.45 23.88
N ASP A 239 1.12 -4.63 24.92
CA ASP A 239 -0.09 -4.16 25.62
C ASP A 239 -0.96 -3.27 24.72
N CYS A 240 -0.35 -2.52 23.81
CA CYS A 240 -1.08 -1.67 22.86
C CYS A 240 -1.66 -2.43 21.67
N THR A 241 -1.01 -3.50 21.22
CA THR A 241 -1.37 -4.26 20.01
C THR A 241 -2.39 -5.36 20.28
N TRP A 242 -3.12 -5.28 21.39
CA TRP A 242 -3.95 -6.36 21.86
C TRP A 242 -5.42 -6.33 21.39
N SER A 243 -5.98 -7.52 21.19
CA SER A 243 -7.35 -7.76 20.72
C SER A 243 -8.32 -8.11 21.86
N GLY A 244 -8.64 -7.11 22.69
CA GLY A 244 -9.99 -7.05 23.29
C GLY A 244 -10.24 -7.43 24.77
N LYS A 245 -9.32 -7.29 25.74
CA LYS A 245 -9.71 -7.37 27.18
C LYS A 245 -8.90 -6.51 28.19
N PRO A 246 -9.01 -5.16 28.29
CA PRO A 246 -8.06 -4.29 29.05
C PRO A 246 -7.30 -4.93 30.24
N PRO A 247 -5.97 -4.73 30.38
CA PRO A 247 -5.12 -5.45 31.34
C PRO A 247 -5.77 -5.55 32.72
N THR A 248 -5.74 -6.76 33.31
CA THR A 248 -6.43 -7.06 34.59
C THR A 248 -5.98 -6.17 35.74
N GLU A 249 -4.80 -5.56 35.62
CA GLU A 249 -4.31 -4.47 36.45
C GLU A 249 -3.57 -3.44 35.57
N GLY A 250 -4.21 -2.34 35.17
CA GLY A 250 -3.51 -1.23 34.52
C GLY A 250 -4.39 -0.36 33.62
N SER A 251 -4.03 0.92 33.50
CA SER A 251 -4.45 1.75 32.37
C SER A 251 -3.67 1.35 31.13
N MET A 252 -4.29 1.47 29.95
CA MET A 252 -3.60 1.26 28.68
C MET A 252 -2.39 2.21 28.54
N PRO A 253 -1.32 1.83 27.82
CA PRO A 253 -0.21 2.74 27.57
C PRO A 253 -0.70 4.06 26.95
N GLU A 254 -0.04 5.17 27.30
CA GLU A 254 -0.36 6.47 26.74
C GLU A 254 -0.23 6.42 25.20
N GLY A 255 -1.27 6.88 24.50
CA GLY A 255 -1.28 6.89 23.03
C GLY A 255 -1.88 5.66 22.35
N CYS A 256 -2.39 4.69 23.10
CA CYS A 256 -3.19 3.57 22.57
C CYS A 256 -4.70 3.89 22.62
N THR A 257 -5.47 3.33 21.69
CA THR A 257 -6.94 3.36 21.68
C THR A 257 -7.53 1.97 21.95
N GLU A 258 -8.73 1.90 22.55
CA GLU A 258 -9.36 0.64 23.00
C GLU A 258 -9.67 -0.35 21.87
N HIS A 259 -9.54 0.09 20.61
CA HIS A 259 -9.94 -0.63 19.42
C HIS A 259 -8.74 -1.18 18.62
N ASN A 260 -7.49 -1.00 19.11
CA ASN A 260 -6.26 -1.48 18.48
C ASN A 260 -6.25 -1.25 16.97
N HIS A 261 -5.97 -0.01 16.59
CA HIS A 261 -6.01 0.44 15.22
C HIS A 261 -4.66 0.35 14.49
N ASN A 262 -3.66 -0.33 15.07
CA ASN A 262 -2.38 -0.52 14.38
C ASN A 262 -2.63 -1.17 13.01
N MET A 263 -2.38 -0.41 11.95
CA MET A 263 -2.77 -0.80 10.60
C MET A 263 -1.85 -1.83 9.95
N PHE A 264 -0.65 -2.04 10.48
CA PHE A 264 0.31 -3.01 9.95
C PHE A 264 0.21 -4.37 10.67
N ILE A 265 -0.35 -4.40 11.88
CA ILE A 265 -0.39 -5.60 12.73
C ILE A 265 -1.75 -6.29 12.69
N THR A 266 -2.85 -5.53 12.72
CA THR A 266 -4.20 -6.08 12.94
C THR A 266 -4.88 -6.64 11.68
N TRP A 267 -4.29 -6.44 10.51
CA TRP A 267 -4.94 -6.79 9.23
C TRP A 267 -5.02 -8.32 8.97
N GLN A 268 -4.25 -9.14 9.69
CA GLN A 268 -4.27 -10.61 9.54
C GLN A 268 -5.27 -11.33 10.48
N GLY A 269 -6.16 -10.58 11.13
CA GLY A 269 -7.13 -11.08 12.11
C GLY A 269 -6.89 -10.48 13.49
N GLU A 270 -7.82 -10.69 14.42
CA GLU A 270 -7.77 -10.26 15.84
C GLU A 270 -6.66 -10.96 16.67
N ASN A 271 -5.51 -11.24 16.05
CA ASN A 271 -4.44 -12.02 16.64
C ASN A 271 -3.21 -11.14 16.81
N GLU A 272 -2.67 -11.14 18.02
CA GLU A 272 -1.43 -10.48 18.42
C GLU A 272 -0.26 -10.78 17.45
N HIS A 273 0.65 -9.83 17.26
CA HIS A 273 1.84 -10.02 16.43
C HIS A 273 3.00 -10.64 17.23
N PRO A 274 3.71 -11.66 16.71
CA PRO A 274 4.79 -12.34 17.45
C PRO A 274 6.02 -11.47 17.73
N ILE A 275 6.23 -10.38 16.99
CA ILE A 275 7.46 -9.56 17.06
C ILE A 275 7.78 -9.05 18.47
N GLY A 276 6.78 -8.57 19.21
CA GLY A 276 6.97 -8.04 20.56
C GLY A 276 7.42 -9.13 21.52
N TYR A 277 6.74 -10.28 21.49
CA TYR A 277 7.10 -11.45 22.29
C TYR A 277 8.50 -11.98 21.93
N PHE A 278 8.83 -12.03 20.64
CA PHE A 278 10.14 -12.48 20.20
C PHE A 278 11.28 -11.63 20.80
N TYR A 279 11.21 -10.31 20.63
CA TYR A 279 12.26 -9.44 21.15
C TYR A 279 12.27 -9.33 22.68
N ARG A 280 11.10 -9.36 23.33
CA ARG A 280 11.05 -9.40 24.80
C ARG A 280 11.61 -10.71 25.36
N GLY A 281 11.35 -11.83 24.69
CA GLY A 281 11.94 -13.13 25.00
C GLY A 281 13.47 -13.11 24.89
N LEU A 282 14.03 -12.47 23.85
CA LEU A 282 15.47 -12.24 23.75
C LEU A 282 16.00 -11.40 24.91
N ALA A 283 15.34 -10.29 25.25
CA ALA A 283 15.76 -9.44 26.36
C ALA A 283 15.73 -10.18 27.72
N TYR A 284 14.69 -10.99 27.97
CA TYR A 284 14.62 -11.83 29.18
C TYR A 284 15.71 -12.91 29.20
N LYS A 285 16.01 -13.50 28.05
CA LYS A 285 17.08 -14.51 27.92
C LYS A 285 18.44 -13.90 28.29
N GLU A 286 18.79 -12.75 27.72
CA GLU A 286 20.06 -12.07 28.01
C GLU A 286 20.13 -11.59 29.48
N LEU A 287 18.99 -11.22 30.07
CA LEU A 287 18.90 -10.91 31.50
C LEU A 287 19.04 -12.16 32.41
N GLY A 288 18.94 -13.37 31.86
CA GLY A 288 18.97 -14.64 32.60
C GLY A 288 17.62 -15.09 33.17
N ASP A 289 16.52 -14.39 32.88
CA ASP A 289 15.16 -14.78 33.26
C ASP A 289 14.59 -15.81 32.26
N LEU A 290 15.17 -17.01 32.31
CA LEU A 290 14.87 -18.09 31.34
C LEU A 290 13.40 -18.54 31.39
N GLN A 291 12.73 -18.40 32.53
CA GLN A 291 11.30 -18.73 32.64
C GLN A 291 10.44 -17.79 31.79
N LYS A 292 10.64 -16.48 31.92
CA LYS A 292 9.89 -15.50 31.11
C LYS A 292 10.27 -15.58 29.64
N ALA A 293 11.56 -15.77 29.33
CA ALA A 293 12.00 -16.01 27.96
C ALA A 293 11.27 -17.19 27.32
N THR A 294 11.21 -18.34 28.02
CA THR A 294 10.48 -19.54 27.54
C THR A 294 9.00 -19.24 27.32
N SER A 295 8.38 -18.46 28.20
CA SER A 295 6.97 -18.09 28.06
C SER A 295 6.73 -17.23 26.82
N ASP A 296 7.57 -16.22 26.57
CA ASP A 296 7.47 -15.36 25.40
C ASP A 296 7.73 -16.13 24.10
N PHE A 297 8.73 -17.02 24.05
CA PHE A 297 8.97 -17.87 22.86
C PHE A 297 7.87 -18.91 22.63
N THR A 298 7.24 -19.42 23.69
CA THR A 298 6.05 -20.28 23.56
C THR A 298 4.93 -19.51 22.88
N LYS A 299 4.74 -18.23 23.25
CA LYS A 299 3.75 -17.37 22.63
C LYS A 299 4.08 -17.08 21.16
N VAL A 300 5.35 -16.85 20.81
CA VAL A 300 5.78 -16.75 19.40
C VAL A 300 5.38 -17.98 18.60
N ARG A 301 5.61 -19.19 19.14
CA ARG A 301 5.21 -20.43 18.48
C ARG A 301 3.69 -20.58 18.33
N GLU A 302 2.91 -20.10 19.29
CA GLU A 302 1.44 -20.09 19.18
C GLU A 302 0.97 -19.14 18.07
N LEU A 303 1.58 -17.95 17.98
CA LEU A 303 1.20 -16.90 17.03
C LEU A 303 1.76 -17.08 15.61
N ASP A 304 2.87 -17.82 15.46
CA ASP A 304 3.58 -18.06 14.20
C ASP A 304 3.83 -19.57 14.00
N SER A 305 2.80 -20.39 14.28
CA SER A 305 2.92 -21.86 14.29
C SER A 305 3.31 -22.48 12.95
N ASP A 306 2.95 -21.83 11.83
CA ASP A 306 3.36 -22.22 10.48
C ASP A 306 4.64 -21.52 10.02
N ASN A 307 5.26 -20.72 10.90
CA ASN A 307 6.42 -19.89 10.62
C ASN A 307 6.21 -18.95 9.42
N SER A 308 4.98 -18.59 9.08
CA SER A 308 4.67 -17.69 7.96
C SER A 308 5.33 -16.33 8.11
N ARG A 309 5.60 -15.88 9.34
CA ARG A 309 6.29 -14.61 9.65
C ARG A 309 7.78 -14.79 9.96
N GLY A 310 8.26 -16.04 10.01
CA GLY A 310 9.67 -16.38 10.23
C GLY A 310 10.16 -16.24 11.68
N PHE A 311 9.32 -15.82 12.62
CA PHE A 311 9.70 -15.59 14.02
C PHE A 311 9.86 -16.90 14.79
N LEU A 312 9.08 -17.93 14.46
CA LEU A 312 9.25 -19.25 15.06
C LEU A 312 10.67 -19.80 14.80
N ARG A 313 11.14 -19.73 13.56
CA ARG A 313 12.51 -20.15 13.21
C ARG A 313 13.56 -19.33 13.94
N LYS A 314 13.39 -18.01 14.02
CA LYS A 314 14.29 -17.13 14.78
C LYS A 314 14.34 -17.50 16.27
N ALA A 315 13.21 -17.86 16.87
CA ALA A 315 13.15 -18.31 18.26
C ALA A 315 13.91 -19.63 18.46
N THR A 316 13.72 -20.60 17.55
CA THR A 316 14.45 -21.87 17.55
C THR A 316 15.96 -21.68 17.40
N ASP A 317 16.40 -20.81 16.50
CA ASP A 317 17.81 -20.49 16.32
C ASP A 317 18.40 -19.79 17.57
N ALA A 318 17.57 -19.07 18.32
CA ALA A 318 17.93 -18.50 19.63
C ALA A 318 17.92 -19.52 20.78
N GLY A 319 17.59 -20.80 20.52
CA GLY A 319 17.66 -21.89 21.49
C GLY A 319 16.38 -22.20 22.25
N PHE A 320 15.21 -21.85 21.71
CA PHE A 320 13.89 -22.11 22.31
C PHE A 320 12.88 -22.72 21.34
#